data_AF-F3LHY5-F1
#
_entry.id   AF-F3LHY5-F1
#
_cell.length_a   1.000
_cell.length_b   1.000
_cell.length_c   1.000
_cell.angle_alpha   90.00
_cell.angle_beta   90.00
_cell.angle_gamma   90.00
#
_symmetry.space_group_name_H-M   'P 1'
#
loop_
_entity.id
_entity.type
_entity.pdbx_description
1 polymer ?
#
loop_
_entity_poly.entity_id
_entity_poly.type
_entity_poly.pdbx_seq_one_letter_code
_entity_poly.pdbx_strand_id
1 'polypeptide(L)'
;MINPATPPPPKEALDYFRAKGYKIGWDYRDVWKEEHTRAFTVAKVMTQDLLIDIRSALDDALVQGKTFKQFQKELEPLLEKRGWINTPRRLQVIYDTNMRTARSAGQWERIERNKTAIPYLIYGLGPSKEHRHEHTQWDGLILPVDDPFWDTHATPNGWGCKCRIRQISKNEVDRLGGVSKPPVIETKPWHNKRTGETLHVPEGIDPGWDYNPGKSRSGNIKKLSDSKDLEFNKVVGTPEAPVELKQRIAPSAFSTLRNISATDIDDVLQQLPGAEQSLEKVKAFTNEKGLKTLVIRQSEMSARNKASLKIREQVLDYLDEDQRRFGSHNYTIRGVQRVGGFTNASYNHIVVKGNSKVNLKKADKQVIANELTQAVDKAVLANQSDSKDTWALAFGGSKEAETVAVWVHELGHQVHYWAGASSAPNGAKYLTRYSQTNKYEYHAEHFSAWLFNRKALLEFDPEAVKHFDELIEKAVQGKERRR
;
A
#
# COMPACT_ATOMS: atom_id res chain seq x y z
N MET A 1 7.73 3.37 24.94
CA MET A 1 8.18 2.91 23.62
C MET A 1 7.01 2.95 22.65
N ILE A 2 7.07 3.80 21.61
CA ILE A 2 6.04 3.85 20.57
C ILE A 2 6.22 2.61 19.69
N ASN A 3 5.27 1.68 19.70
CA ASN A 3 5.19 0.65 18.66
C ASN A 3 4.95 1.38 17.32
N PRO A 4 5.87 1.32 16.35
CA PRO A 4 5.64 1.90 15.03
C PRO A 4 4.54 1.11 14.31
N ALA A 5 3.77 1.82 13.48
CA ALA A 5 2.72 1.21 12.67
C ALA A 5 3.31 0.18 11.70
N THR A 6 2.62 -0.95 11.48
CA THR A 6 3.06 -1.93 10.48
C THR A 6 2.83 -1.31 9.11
N PRO A 7 3.78 -1.33 8.18
CA PRO A 7 3.54 -0.77 6.86
C PRO A 7 2.30 -1.32 6.16
N PRO A 8 1.55 -0.47 5.42
CA PRO A 8 0.53 -0.95 4.51
C PRO A 8 1.12 -2.06 3.61
N PRO A 9 0.45 -3.18 3.33
CA PRO A 9 0.77 -4.01 2.19
C PRO A 9 0.95 -3.23 0.86
N PRO A 10 1.82 -3.73 -0.04
CA PRO A 10 1.87 -3.29 -1.43
C PRO A 10 0.57 -3.59 -2.21
N LYS A 11 0.42 -3.01 -3.41
CA LYS A 11 -0.83 -3.02 -4.20
C LYS A 11 -1.35 -4.44 -4.45
N GLU A 12 -0.48 -5.39 -4.78
CA GLU A 12 -0.86 -6.77 -5.11
C GLU A 12 -1.53 -7.50 -3.92
N ALA A 13 -1.05 -7.23 -2.71
CA ALA A 13 -1.62 -7.82 -1.50
C ALA A 13 -3.00 -7.23 -1.19
N LEU A 14 -3.19 -5.95 -1.50
CA LEU A 14 -4.47 -5.28 -1.40
C LEU A 14 -5.45 -5.79 -2.46
N ASP A 15 -5.00 -5.91 -3.72
CA ASP A 15 -5.78 -6.46 -4.83
C ASP A 15 -6.21 -7.91 -4.55
N TYR A 16 -5.30 -8.73 -4.00
CA TYR A 16 -5.62 -10.09 -3.56
C TYR A 16 -6.71 -10.12 -2.48
N PHE A 17 -6.59 -9.29 -1.43
CA PHE A 17 -7.59 -9.25 -0.36
C PHE A 17 -8.95 -8.78 -0.88
N ARG A 18 -8.94 -7.80 -1.79
CA ARG A 18 -10.14 -7.19 -2.38
C ARG A 18 -10.81 -8.06 -3.43
N ALA A 19 -10.07 -8.91 -4.12
CA ALA A 19 -10.62 -9.88 -5.08
C ALA A 19 -11.47 -10.97 -4.42
N LYS A 20 -11.41 -11.12 -3.10
CA LYS A 20 -12.23 -12.10 -2.38
C LYS A 20 -13.71 -11.73 -2.42
N GLY A 21 -14.58 -12.67 -2.78
CA GLY A 21 -16.02 -12.59 -2.55
C GLY A 21 -16.36 -12.71 -1.06
N TYR A 22 -17.65 -12.70 -0.71
CA TYR A 22 -18.11 -12.94 0.67
C TYR A 22 -18.64 -14.36 0.82
N LYS A 23 -18.33 -15.05 1.93
CA LYS A 23 -18.97 -16.32 2.31
C LYS A 23 -19.17 -16.38 3.82
N ILE A 24 -20.37 -16.74 4.26
CA ILE A 24 -20.66 -17.00 5.67
C ILE A 24 -20.23 -18.44 5.98
N GLY A 25 -19.46 -18.62 7.05
CA GLY A 25 -18.99 -19.93 7.52
C GLY A 25 -19.09 -20.02 9.04
N TRP A 26 -19.52 -21.16 9.57
CA TRP A 26 -19.62 -21.40 11.00
C TRP A 26 -18.26 -21.76 11.61
N ASP A 27 -17.41 -22.44 10.84
CA ASP A 27 -16.04 -22.84 11.18
C ASP A 27 -15.10 -22.63 9.99
N TYR A 28 -13.80 -22.40 10.23
CA TYR A 28 -12.83 -22.25 9.15
C TYR A 28 -12.71 -23.52 8.29
N ARG A 29 -13.06 -24.69 8.84
CA ARG A 29 -13.09 -25.96 8.10
C ARG A 29 -14.28 -26.08 7.14
N ASP A 30 -15.21 -25.12 7.13
CA ASP A 30 -16.34 -25.03 6.18
C ASP A 30 -15.92 -24.44 4.83
N VAL A 31 -14.75 -23.82 4.79
CA VAL A 31 -14.13 -23.21 3.62
C VAL A 31 -12.79 -23.91 3.46
N TRP A 32 -12.50 -24.54 2.33
CA TRP A 32 -11.33 -25.41 2.23
C TRP A 32 -10.30 -24.84 1.25
N LYS A 33 -9.03 -24.78 1.66
CA LYS A 33 -7.87 -24.40 0.82
C LYS A 33 -8.11 -23.17 -0.06
N GLU A 34 -8.19 -23.34 -1.38
CA GLU A 34 -8.32 -22.28 -2.38
C GLU A 34 -9.64 -21.50 -2.23
N GLU A 35 -10.64 -22.07 -1.56
CA GLU A 35 -11.88 -21.37 -1.22
C GLU A 35 -11.63 -20.22 -0.22
N HIS A 36 -10.61 -20.31 0.64
CA HIS A 36 -10.16 -19.16 1.46
C HIS A 36 -9.43 -18.10 0.63
N THR A 37 -8.93 -18.48 -0.56
CA THR A 37 -8.35 -17.54 -1.53
C THR A 37 -9.45 -16.76 -2.25
N ARG A 38 -10.63 -17.37 -2.44
CA ARG A 38 -11.76 -16.82 -3.21
C ARG A 38 -12.81 -16.10 -2.36
N ALA A 39 -13.03 -16.52 -1.12
CA ALA A 39 -14.06 -15.93 -0.27
C ALA A 39 -13.51 -15.47 1.09
N PHE A 40 -13.84 -14.24 1.47
CA PHE A 40 -13.61 -13.71 2.80
C PHE A 40 -14.67 -14.31 3.73
N THR A 41 -14.20 -15.10 4.69
CA THR A 41 -15.07 -15.73 5.70
C THR A 41 -14.47 -15.55 7.07
N VAL A 42 -15.32 -15.29 8.05
CA VAL A 42 -14.95 -15.30 9.46
C VAL A 42 -15.87 -16.28 10.17
N ALA A 43 -15.29 -17.33 10.74
CA ALA A 43 -16.04 -18.35 11.47
C ALA A 43 -16.98 -17.70 12.49
N LYS A 44 -18.27 -18.08 12.53
CA LYS A 44 -19.33 -17.58 13.42
C LYS A 44 -19.61 -16.07 13.34
N VAL A 45 -19.47 -15.49 12.15
CA VAL A 45 -20.08 -14.21 11.80
C VAL A 45 -21.44 -14.49 11.18
N MET A 46 -22.51 -14.02 11.83
CA MET A 46 -23.89 -14.47 11.60
C MET A 46 -24.66 -13.62 10.59
N THR A 47 -24.11 -12.48 10.16
CA THR A 47 -24.75 -11.56 9.22
C THR A 47 -23.76 -11.08 8.18
N GLN A 48 -24.26 -10.84 6.96
CA GLN A 48 -23.49 -10.24 5.86
C GLN A 48 -22.93 -8.88 6.25
N ASP A 49 -23.72 -8.04 6.91
CA ASP A 49 -23.31 -6.73 7.42
C ASP A 49 -22.08 -6.79 8.34
N LEU A 50 -22.06 -7.73 9.29
CA LEU A 50 -20.94 -7.87 10.21
C LEU A 50 -19.68 -8.33 9.47
N LEU A 51 -19.85 -9.15 8.43
CA LEU A 51 -18.78 -9.63 7.58
C LEU A 51 -18.24 -8.51 6.66
N ILE A 52 -19.12 -7.62 6.18
CA ILE A 52 -18.76 -6.39 5.46
C ILE A 52 -17.99 -5.44 6.40
N ASP A 53 -18.46 -5.22 7.62
CA ASP A 53 -17.83 -4.35 8.61
C ASP A 53 -16.40 -4.82 8.94
N ILE A 54 -16.22 -6.13 9.19
CA ILE A 54 -14.89 -6.72 9.46
C ILE A 54 -13.98 -6.62 8.22
N ARG A 55 -14.50 -6.93 7.02
CA ARG A 55 -13.71 -6.84 5.79
C ARG A 55 -13.28 -5.41 5.52
N SER A 56 -14.18 -4.44 5.71
CA SER A 56 -13.90 -3.01 5.51
C SER A 56 -12.85 -2.52 6.49
N ALA A 57 -12.94 -2.93 7.76
CA ALA A 57 -11.94 -2.61 8.77
C ALA A 57 -10.57 -3.25 8.46
N LEU A 58 -10.54 -4.46 7.89
CA LEU A 58 -9.31 -5.11 7.43
C LEU A 58 -8.75 -4.41 6.18
N ASP A 59 -9.59 -4.02 5.23
CA ASP A 59 -9.17 -3.24 4.06
C ASP A 59 -8.55 -1.91 4.47
N ASP A 60 -9.20 -1.18 5.37
CA ASP A 60 -8.68 0.06 5.94
C ASP A 60 -7.37 -0.18 6.70
N ALA A 61 -7.26 -1.30 7.43
CA ALA A 61 -6.03 -1.66 8.13
C ALA A 61 -4.89 -2.00 7.17
N LEU A 62 -5.19 -2.66 6.05
CA LEU A 62 -4.27 -2.90 4.94
C LEU A 62 -3.85 -1.57 4.29
N VAL A 63 -4.79 -0.71 3.88
CA VAL A 63 -4.49 0.57 3.21
C VAL A 63 -3.66 1.52 4.07
N GLN A 64 -3.97 1.61 5.36
CA GLN A 64 -3.37 2.60 6.27
C GLN A 64 -2.21 2.03 7.11
N GLY A 65 -1.90 0.73 7.00
CA GLY A 65 -0.89 0.10 7.84
C GLY A 65 -1.26 0.12 9.33
N LYS A 66 -2.54 -0.05 9.66
CA LYS A 66 -2.98 -0.04 11.06
C LYS A 66 -2.37 -1.23 11.81
N THR A 67 -1.99 -1.04 13.06
CA THR A 67 -1.62 -2.13 13.96
C THR A 67 -2.86 -2.87 14.45
N PHE A 68 -2.71 -4.11 14.97
CA PHE A 68 -3.81 -4.85 15.59
C PHE A 68 -4.55 -4.03 16.67
N LYS A 69 -3.83 -3.26 17.50
CA LYS A 69 -4.45 -2.41 18.53
C LYS A 69 -5.35 -1.32 17.95
N GLN A 70 -4.97 -0.75 16.81
CA GLN A 70 -5.80 0.26 16.12
C GLN A 70 -7.02 -0.39 15.48
N PHE A 71 -6.81 -1.51 14.76
CA PHE A 71 -7.88 -2.32 14.19
C PHE A 71 -8.92 -2.71 15.26
N GLN A 72 -8.46 -3.26 16.39
CA GLN A 72 -9.33 -3.65 17.51
C GLN A 72 -10.12 -2.45 18.04
N LYS A 73 -9.44 -1.34 18.36
CA LYS A 73 -10.07 -0.15 18.95
C LYS A 73 -11.20 0.43 18.08
N GLU A 74 -11.07 0.34 16.78
CA GLU A 74 -12.04 0.89 15.83
C GLU A 74 -13.18 -0.08 15.55
N LEU A 75 -12.88 -1.37 15.43
CA LEU A 75 -13.86 -2.39 15.07
C LEU A 75 -14.69 -2.87 16.27
N GLU A 76 -14.10 -3.01 17.46
CA GLU A 76 -14.77 -3.55 18.64
C GLU A 76 -16.06 -2.79 19.01
N PRO A 77 -16.11 -1.45 19.06
CA PRO A 77 -17.36 -0.72 19.32
C PRO A 77 -18.43 -0.91 18.22
N LEU A 78 -18.03 -1.11 16.97
CA LEU A 78 -18.95 -1.35 15.86
C LEU A 78 -19.59 -2.74 15.99
N LEU A 79 -18.77 -3.74 16.31
CA LEU A 79 -19.22 -5.12 16.54
C LEU A 79 -20.16 -5.22 17.74
N GLU A 80 -19.85 -4.51 18.84
CA GLU A 80 -20.71 -4.43 20.03
C GLU A 80 -22.08 -3.84 19.70
N LYS A 81 -22.13 -2.74 18.93
CA LYS A 81 -23.39 -2.15 18.45
C LYS A 81 -24.23 -3.11 17.60
N ARG A 82 -23.56 -4.00 16.86
CA ARG A 82 -24.20 -5.04 16.04
C ARG A 82 -24.53 -6.31 16.84
N GLY A 83 -24.34 -6.30 18.17
CA GLY A 83 -24.68 -7.41 19.06
C GLY A 83 -23.72 -8.60 18.98
N TRP A 84 -22.51 -8.44 18.39
CA TRP A 84 -21.55 -9.53 18.28
C TRP A 84 -20.51 -9.48 19.40
N ILE A 85 -20.62 -10.43 20.33
CA ILE A 85 -19.63 -10.61 21.39
C ILE A 85 -18.43 -11.36 20.83
N ASN A 86 -17.26 -10.74 20.87
CA ASN A 86 -16.02 -11.35 20.45
C ASN A 86 -14.92 -11.23 21.50
N THR A 87 -13.91 -12.09 21.42
CA THR A 87 -12.74 -11.99 22.30
C THR A 87 -11.61 -11.24 21.57
N PRO A 88 -10.78 -10.47 22.29
CA PRO A 88 -9.60 -9.82 21.71
C PRO A 88 -8.69 -10.82 20.97
N ARG A 89 -8.55 -12.03 21.52
CA ARG A 89 -7.76 -13.11 20.90
C ARG A 89 -8.31 -13.53 19.54
N ARG A 90 -9.63 -13.60 19.37
CA ARG A 90 -10.26 -13.97 18.09
C ARG A 90 -10.13 -12.84 17.06
N LEU A 91 -10.30 -11.58 17.45
CA LEU A 91 -10.00 -10.44 16.56
C LEU A 91 -8.54 -10.46 16.10
N GLN A 92 -7.61 -10.82 16.99
CA GLN A 92 -6.20 -10.93 16.65
C GLN A 92 -5.94 -12.02 15.61
N VAL A 93 -6.54 -13.19 15.76
CA VAL A 93 -6.41 -14.29 14.79
C VAL A 93 -6.96 -13.88 13.43
N ILE A 94 -8.13 -13.23 13.38
CA ILE A 94 -8.74 -12.73 12.14
C ILE A 94 -7.80 -11.74 11.46
N TYR A 95 -7.31 -10.77 12.21
CA TYR A 95 -6.38 -9.76 11.72
C TYR A 95 -5.08 -10.41 11.22
N ASP A 96 -4.36 -11.14 12.06
CA ASP A 96 -3.05 -11.71 11.72
C ASP A 96 -3.14 -12.65 10.51
N THR A 97 -4.18 -13.48 10.43
CA THR A 97 -4.40 -14.45 9.34
C THR A 97 -4.63 -13.74 8.01
N ASN A 98 -5.58 -12.81 7.94
CA ASN A 98 -5.90 -12.11 6.70
C ASN A 98 -4.75 -11.23 6.24
N MET A 99 -4.14 -10.49 7.17
CA MET A 99 -3.04 -9.58 6.87
C MET A 99 -1.78 -10.32 6.40
N ARG A 100 -1.51 -11.54 6.90
CA ARG A 100 -0.35 -12.35 6.45
C ARG A 100 -0.61 -13.04 5.13
N THR A 101 -1.79 -13.62 4.95
CA THR A 101 -2.17 -14.29 3.71
C THR A 101 -2.20 -13.30 2.55
N ALA A 102 -2.76 -12.11 2.75
CA ALA A 102 -2.76 -11.05 1.75
C ALA A 102 -1.34 -10.62 1.36
N ARG A 103 -0.48 -10.36 2.36
CA ARG A 103 0.93 -10.01 2.11
C ARG A 103 1.70 -11.11 1.38
N SER A 104 1.45 -12.37 1.72
CA SER A 104 2.07 -13.53 1.06
C SER A 104 1.66 -13.61 -0.41
N ALA A 105 0.36 -13.51 -0.71
CA ALA A 105 -0.12 -13.54 -2.10
C ALA A 105 0.48 -12.39 -2.92
N GLY A 106 0.46 -11.16 -2.39
CA GLY A 106 1.09 -10.03 -3.08
C GLY A 106 2.61 -10.16 -3.20
N GLN A 107 3.26 -10.81 -2.23
CA GLN A 107 4.68 -11.15 -2.34
C GLN A 107 4.93 -12.15 -3.47
N TRP A 108 4.09 -13.17 -3.62
CA TRP A 108 4.23 -14.16 -4.68
C TRP A 108 4.04 -13.57 -6.08
N GLU A 109 3.05 -12.69 -6.29
CA GLU A 109 2.88 -12.00 -7.57
C GLU A 109 4.16 -11.21 -7.95
N ARG A 110 4.84 -10.60 -6.96
CA ARG A 110 6.13 -9.95 -7.19
C ARG A 110 7.26 -10.94 -7.49
N ILE A 111 7.27 -12.08 -6.80
CA ILE A 111 8.19 -13.19 -7.07
C ILE A 111 8.09 -13.62 -8.53
N GLU A 112 6.88 -13.88 -9.02
CA GLU A 112 6.67 -14.29 -10.42
C GLU A 112 7.14 -13.23 -11.42
N ARG A 113 6.91 -11.93 -11.15
CA ARG A 113 7.37 -10.85 -12.03
C ARG A 113 8.89 -10.70 -12.06
N ASN A 114 9.56 -10.95 -10.93
CA ASN A 114 10.99 -10.70 -10.76
C ASN A 114 11.87 -11.94 -10.95
N LYS A 115 11.29 -13.14 -11.09
CA LYS A 115 12.03 -14.41 -11.10
C LYS A 115 13.12 -14.49 -12.16
N THR A 116 13.00 -13.79 -13.30
CA THR A 116 14.07 -13.74 -14.31
C THR A 116 15.36 -13.09 -13.78
N ALA A 117 15.23 -12.05 -12.94
CA ALA A 117 16.36 -11.32 -12.38
C ALA A 117 16.82 -11.89 -11.03
N ILE A 118 15.90 -12.41 -10.23
CA ILE A 118 16.16 -12.90 -8.86
C ILE A 118 15.49 -14.29 -8.67
N PRO A 119 16.07 -15.36 -9.27
CA PRO A 119 15.37 -16.64 -9.51
C PRO A 119 15.27 -17.61 -8.32
N TYR A 120 15.75 -17.24 -7.14
CA TYR A 120 15.80 -18.15 -5.98
C TYR A 120 15.06 -17.58 -4.79
N LEU A 121 14.50 -18.47 -3.97
CA LEU A 121 13.85 -18.16 -2.72
C LEU A 121 14.63 -18.80 -1.57
N ILE A 122 14.75 -18.08 -0.46
CA ILE A 122 15.21 -18.60 0.83
C ILE A 122 14.06 -18.60 1.83
N TYR A 123 13.83 -19.74 2.48
CA TYR A 123 12.90 -19.85 3.60
C TYR A 123 13.56 -19.33 4.88
N GLY A 124 12.80 -18.59 5.70
CA GLY A 124 13.32 -17.98 6.91
C GLY A 124 12.33 -17.97 8.07
N LEU A 125 12.82 -18.24 9.27
CA LEU A 125 12.03 -18.13 10.48
C LEU A 125 11.63 -16.68 10.80
N GLY A 126 10.41 -16.54 11.32
CA GLY A 126 9.83 -15.27 11.75
C GLY A 126 10.21 -14.84 13.16
N PRO A 127 9.65 -13.74 13.67
CA PRO A 127 9.81 -13.30 15.06
C PRO A 127 8.87 -14.04 16.03
N SER A 128 8.65 -15.34 15.83
CA SER A 128 7.92 -16.13 16.82
C SER A 128 8.83 -16.44 18.00
N LYS A 129 8.27 -16.54 19.22
CA LYS A 129 9.04 -16.98 20.38
C LYS A 129 9.42 -18.46 20.24
N GLU A 130 8.44 -19.25 19.83
CA GLU A 130 8.56 -20.69 19.59
C GLU A 130 8.25 -20.97 18.13
N HIS A 131 9.03 -21.86 17.52
CA HIS A 131 8.85 -22.30 16.14
C HIS A 131 8.40 -23.77 16.12
N ARG A 132 7.58 -24.13 15.13
CA ARG A 132 7.30 -25.55 14.84
C ARG A 132 8.62 -26.22 14.46
N HIS A 133 8.89 -27.42 14.98
CA HIS A 133 10.18 -28.08 14.78
C HIS A 133 10.47 -28.30 13.30
N GLU A 134 9.46 -28.70 12.53
CA GLU A 134 9.52 -28.89 11.09
C GLU A 134 9.96 -27.60 10.37
N HIS A 135 9.50 -26.43 10.81
CA HIS A 135 9.88 -25.15 10.19
C HIS A 135 11.34 -24.78 10.47
N THR A 136 11.90 -25.24 11.60
CA THR A 136 13.33 -25.01 11.90
C THR A 136 14.24 -25.80 10.98
N GLN A 137 13.75 -26.93 10.44
CA GLN A 137 14.48 -27.72 9.45
C GLN A 137 14.49 -27.06 8.07
N TRP A 138 13.53 -26.17 7.79
CA TRP A 138 13.47 -25.41 6.54
C TRP A 138 14.17 -24.05 6.63
N ASP A 139 14.66 -23.63 7.80
CA ASP A 139 15.36 -22.34 7.92
C ASP A 139 16.64 -22.33 7.08
N GLY A 140 16.75 -21.35 6.20
CA GLY A 140 17.87 -21.27 5.25
C GLY A 140 17.73 -22.16 4.01
N LEU A 141 16.61 -22.87 3.83
CA LEU A 141 16.35 -23.65 2.62
C LEU A 141 16.29 -22.73 1.39
N ILE A 142 17.20 -22.95 0.44
CA ILE A 142 17.31 -22.18 -0.80
C ILE A 142 16.87 -23.04 -1.98
N LEU A 143 15.79 -22.64 -2.66
CA LEU A 143 15.29 -23.34 -3.85
C LEU A 143 14.95 -22.36 -4.97
N PRO A 144 14.97 -22.77 -6.25
CA PRO A 144 14.45 -21.97 -7.35
C PRO A 144 12.98 -21.57 -7.11
N VAL A 145 12.55 -20.44 -7.67
CA VAL A 145 11.17 -19.95 -7.56
C VAL A 145 10.14 -20.99 -8.06
N ASP A 146 10.48 -21.71 -9.12
CA ASP A 146 9.57 -22.68 -9.77
C ASP A 146 9.62 -24.07 -9.10
N ASP A 147 10.32 -24.25 -7.97
CA ASP A 147 10.37 -25.53 -7.27
C ASP A 147 9.00 -25.94 -6.69
N PRO A 148 8.54 -27.21 -6.86
CA PRO A 148 7.25 -27.69 -6.37
C PRO A 148 7.06 -27.57 -4.85
N PHE A 149 8.15 -27.49 -4.07
CA PHE A 149 8.08 -27.26 -2.63
C PHE A 149 7.21 -26.03 -2.30
N TRP A 150 7.32 -24.98 -3.11
CA TRP A 150 6.60 -23.73 -2.91
C TRP A 150 5.11 -23.81 -3.23
N ASP A 151 4.60 -24.89 -3.83
CA ASP A 151 3.16 -25.04 -4.09
C ASP A 151 2.38 -25.26 -2.79
N THR A 152 3.03 -25.82 -1.77
CA THR A 152 2.43 -26.14 -0.48
C THR A 152 3.10 -25.41 0.68
N HIS A 153 4.41 -25.17 0.63
CA HIS A 153 5.20 -24.62 1.75
C HIS A 153 5.46 -23.11 1.64
N ALA A 154 4.80 -22.42 0.71
CA ALA A 154 4.83 -20.97 0.64
C ALA A 154 4.11 -20.36 1.84
N THR A 155 4.86 -19.64 2.68
CA THR A 155 4.36 -19.07 3.93
C THR A 155 3.14 -18.16 3.70
N PRO A 156 2.16 -18.10 4.62
CA PRO A 156 2.10 -18.79 5.91
C PRO A 156 1.67 -20.26 5.83
N ASN A 157 2.36 -21.14 6.57
CA ASN A 157 2.12 -22.59 6.58
C ASN A 157 1.13 -23.05 7.66
N GLY A 158 0.38 -22.12 8.26
CA GLY A 158 -0.53 -22.44 9.36
C GLY A 158 -0.92 -21.27 10.24
N TRP A 159 -1.80 -21.54 11.20
CA TRP A 159 -2.28 -20.57 12.17
C TRP A 159 -1.11 -20.05 13.01
N GLY A 160 -1.03 -18.72 13.13
CA GLY A 160 0.04 -18.05 13.88
C GLY A 160 1.44 -18.19 13.28
N CYS A 161 1.59 -18.77 12.08
CA CYS A 161 2.89 -18.86 11.40
C CYS A 161 3.43 -17.46 11.09
N LYS A 162 4.70 -17.23 11.45
CA LYS A 162 5.40 -15.96 11.17
C LYS A 162 6.60 -16.09 10.25
N CYS A 163 6.87 -17.29 9.75
CA CYS A 163 7.91 -17.56 8.77
C CYS A 163 7.71 -16.73 7.51
N ARG A 164 8.78 -16.55 6.74
CA ARG A 164 8.81 -15.76 5.51
C ARG A 164 9.59 -16.49 4.43
N ILE A 165 9.27 -16.17 3.19
CA ILE A 165 10.14 -16.43 2.03
C ILE A 165 10.78 -15.12 1.59
N ARG A 166 11.96 -15.17 0.98
CA ARG A 166 12.64 -13.99 0.42
C ARG A 166 13.33 -14.33 -0.89
N GLN A 167 13.17 -13.49 -1.90
CA GLN A 167 13.93 -13.60 -3.14
C GLN A 167 15.40 -13.26 -2.93
N ILE A 168 16.28 -14.08 -3.50
CA ILE A 168 17.73 -13.91 -3.46
C ILE A 168 18.34 -14.10 -4.85
N SER A 169 19.35 -13.28 -5.14
CA SER A 169 20.06 -13.33 -6.42
C SER A 169 20.99 -14.54 -6.49
N LYS A 170 21.37 -14.97 -7.69
CA LYS A 170 22.36 -16.04 -7.87
C LYS A 170 23.66 -15.77 -7.10
N ASN A 171 24.16 -14.53 -7.14
CA ASN A 171 25.35 -14.14 -6.38
C ASN A 171 25.19 -14.29 -4.86
N GLU A 172 23.98 -14.09 -4.34
CA GLU A 172 23.71 -14.30 -2.91
C GLU A 172 23.60 -15.80 -2.60
N VAL A 173 23.00 -16.60 -3.47
CA VAL A 173 22.99 -18.07 -3.36
C VAL A 173 24.41 -18.61 -3.27
N ASP A 174 25.31 -18.18 -4.15
CA ASP A 174 26.71 -18.63 -4.16
C ASP A 174 27.44 -18.28 -2.86
N ARG A 175 27.13 -17.13 -2.25
CA ARG A 175 27.68 -16.71 -0.95
C ARG A 175 27.11 -17.50 0.23
N LEU A 176 25.89 -18.00 0.11
CA LEU A 176 25.18 -18.75 1.15
C LEU A 176 25.41 -20.27 1.04
N GLY A 177 26.31 -20.72 0.16
CA GLY A 177 26.69 -22.12 0.04
C GLY A 177 25.93 -22.90 -1.05
N GLY A 178 25.19 -22.21 -1.92
CA GLY A 178 24.53 -22.81 -3.08
C GLY A 178 23.05 -23.13 -2.87
N VAL A 179 22.45 -23.75 -3.89
CA VAL A 179 21.05 -24.20 -3.87
C VAL A 179 20.94 -25.45 -3.02
N SER A 180 19.94 -25.50 -2.15
CA SER A 180 19.66 -26.67 -1.32
C SER A 180 19.04 -27.81 -2.12
N LYS A 181 19.15 -29.04 -1.61
CA LYS A 181 18.37 -30.17 -2.15
C LYS A 181 16.91 -30.01 -1.71
N PRO A 182 15.91 -30.13 -2.61
CA PRO A 182 14.50 -30.08 -2.25
C PRO A 182 14.17 -31.16 -1.19
N PRO A 183 13.49 -30.79 -0.08
CA PRO A 183 13.03 -31.78 0.90
C PRO A 183 11.99 -32.73 0.29
N VAL A 184 11.92 -33.96 0.81
CA VAL A 184 10.82 -34.87 0.50
C VAL A 184 9.58 -34.37 1.23
N ILE A 185 8.47 -34.20 0.50
CA ILE A 185 7.20 -33.79 1.08
C ILE A 185 6.48 -35.02 1.62
N GLU A 186 6.61 -35.25 2.93
CA GLU A 186 5.87 -36.29 3.63
C GLU A 186 4.47 -35.79 4.01
N THR A 187 3.45 -36.63 3.86
CA THR A 187 2.06 -36.28 4.21
C THR A 187 1.54 -37.21 5.29
N LYS A 188 0.80 -36.65 6.25
CA LYS A 188 0.13 -37.41 7.30
C LYS A 188 -1.40 -37.38 7.13
N PRO A 189 -2.10 -38.47 7.47
CA PRO A 189 -3.55 -38.48 7.49
C PRO A 189 -4.04 -37.55 8.61
N TRP A 190 -5.00 -36.69 8.27
CA TRP A 190 -5.70 -35.81 9.19
C TRP A 190 -7.21 -36.01 9.04
N HIS A 191 -7.85 -36.36 10.14
CA HIS A 191 -9.29 -36.60 10.19
C HIS A 191 -10.05 -35.31 10.54
N ASN A 192 -10.87 -34.85 9.60
CA ASN A 192 -11.76 -33.71 9.80
C ASN A 192 -12.97 -34.13 10.62
N LYS A 193 -12.91 -33.91 11.95
CA LYS A 193 -14.00 -34.24 12.89
C LYS A 193 -15.36 -33.61 12.57
N ARG A 194 -15.42 -32.62 11.66
CA ARG A 194 -16.66 -31.92 11.30
C ARG A 194 -17.32 -32.50 10.05
N THR A 195 -16.53 -32.86 9.03
CA THR A 195 -17.06 -33.46 7.79
C THR A 195 -17.01 -35.00 7.82
N GLY A 196 -16.23 -35.58 8.71
CA GLY A 196 -15.96 -37.03 8.77
C GLY A 196 -14.91 -37.50 7.75
N GLU A 197 -14.38 -36.60 6.90
CA GLU A 197 -13.41 -36.95 5.86
C GLU A 197 -11.98 -37.03 6.42
N THR A 198 -11.17 -37.95 5.89
CA THR A 198 -9.74 -38.03 6.17
C THR A 198 -8.95 -37.52 4.97
N LEU A 199 -8.11 -36.53 5.19
CA LEU A 199 -7.29 -35.87 4.17
C LEU A 199 -5.81 -36.10 4.46
N HIS A 200 -4.96 -36.07 3.44
CA HIS A 200 -3.51 -36.13 3.62
C HIS A 200 -2.94 -34.72 3.57
N VAL A 201 -2.25 -34.31 4.63
CA VAL A 201 -1.70 -32.95 4.79
C VAL A 201 -0.18 -33.06 4.94
N PRO A 202 0.62 -32.22 4.23
CA PRO A 202 2.06 -32.18 4.41
C PRO A 202 2.47 -31.99 5.87
N GLU A 203 3.50 -32.70 6.29
CA GLU A 203 4.04 -32.55 7.64
C GLU A 203 4.60 -31.13 7.85
N GLY A 204 4.41 -30.58 9.05
CA GLY A 204 4.73 -29.19 9.35
C GLY A 204 3.75 -28.14 8.79
N ILE A 205 2.72 -28.53 8.02
CA ILE A 205 1.67 -27.63 7.55
C ILE A 205 0.36 -27.89 8.29
N ASP A 206 -0.32 -26.83 8.75
CA ASP A 206 -1.64 -26.97 9.36
C ASP A 206 -2.69 -27.33 8.28
N PRO A 207 -3.67 -28.21 8.56
CA PRO A 207 -4.72 -28.57 7.60
C PRO A 207 -5.44 -27.35 7.02
N GLY A 208 -5.54 -27.29 5.68
CA GLY A 208 -6.16 -26.18 4.94
C GLY A 208 -5.22 -25.01 4.63
N TRP A 209 -3.94 -25.10 4.99
CA TRP A 209 -2.86 -24.16 4.64
C TRP A 209 -1.86 -24.73 3.62
N ASP A 210 -2.12 -25.94 3.12
CA ASP A 210 -1.31 -26.66 2.15
C ASP A 210 -1.58 -26.18 0.71
N TYR A 211 -1.49 -24.88 0.51
CA TYR A 211 -1.60 -24.21 -0.79
C TYR A 211 -0.78 -22.93 -0.80
N ASN A 212 -0.33 -22.51 -1.98
CA ASN A 212 0.33 -21.22 -2.17
C ASN A 212 -0.71 -20.12 -2.46
N PRO A 213 -0.88 -19.12 -1.57
CA PRO A 213 -1.86 -18.05 -1.75
C PRO A 213 -1.70 -17.24 -3.03
N GLY A 214 -0.49 -17.20 -3.61
CA GLY A 214 -0.19 -16.47 -4.84
C GLY A 214 -0.36 -17.27 -6.13
N LYS A 215 -0.18 -18.60 -6.09
CA LYS A 215 -0.34 -19.45 -7.28
C LYS A 215 -1.79 -19.83 -7.57
N SER A 216 -2.65 -19.89 -6.55
CA SER A 216 -4.05 -20.36 -6.68
C SER A 216 -4.95 -19.47 -7.58
N ARG A 217 -4.43 -18.35 -8.11
CA ARG A 217 -5.09 -17.50 -9.12
C ARG A 217 -4.68 -17.82 -10.57
N SER A 218 -3.56 -18.50 -10.78
CA SER A 218 -2.88 -18.62 -12.08
C SER A 218 -3.03 -20.04 -12.65
N GLY A 219 -4.07 -20.29 -13.45
CA GLY A 219 -3.93 -21.19 -14.61
C GLY A 219 -4.86 -22.40 -14.76
N ASN A 220 -5.26 -23.15 -13.71
CA ASN A 220 -5.87 -24.48 -13.95
C ASN A 220 -7.14 -24.84 -13.15
N ILE A 221 -7.76 -23.89 -12.44
CA ILE A 221 -8.93 -24.16 -11.58
C ILE A 221 -10.23 -23.59 -12.19
N LYS A 222 -10.42 -23.80 -13.50
CA LYS A 222 -11.68 -23.45 -14.22
C LYS A 222 -12.57 -24.66 -14.51
N LYS A 223 -12.04 -25.89 -14.37
CA LYS A 223 -12.79 -27.13 -14.66
C LYS A 223 -13.30 -27.87 -13.42
N LEU A 224 -12.66 -27.66 -12.27
CA LEU A 224 -13.12 -28.20 -10.98
C LEU A 224 -14.09 -27.23 -10.25
N SER A 225 -14.16 -25.98 -10.70
CA SER A 225 -15.01 -24.90 -10.18
C SER A 225 -16.48 -25.08 -10.55
N ASP A 226 -16.76 -25.34 -11.83
CA ASP A 226 -18.11 -25.19 -12.37
C ASP A 226 -19.11 -26.20 -11.78
N SER A 227 -18.65 -27.40 -11.41
CA SER A 227 -19.50 -28.43 -10.81
C SER A 227 -19.80 -28.18 -9.33
N LYS A 228 -18.86 -27.61 -8.57
CA LYS A 228 -19.06 -27.28 -7.15
C LYS A 228 -19.76 -25.93 -6.96
N ASP A 229 -19.56 -25.00 -7.88
CA ASP A 229 -20.20 -23.69 -7.90
C ASP A 229 -21.72 -23.80 -8.15
N LEU A 230 -22.18 -24.80 -8.92
CA LEU A 230 -23.62 -25.03 -9.19
C LEU A 230 -24.41 -25.57 -7.99
N GLU A 231 -23.83 -26.48 -7.19
CA GLU A 231 -24.44 -26.90 -5.91
C GLU A 231 -24.38 -25.78 -4.88
N PHE A 232 -23.28 -25.03 -4.86
CA PHE A 232 -23.04 -23.93 -3.93
C PHE A 232 -23.99 -22.74 -4.15
N ASN A 233 -24.22 -22.34 -5.40
CA ASN A 233 -25.14 -21.24 -5.76
C ASN A 233 -26.60 -21.53 -5.39
N LYS A 234 -26.99 -22.81 -5.33
CA LYS A 234 -28.34 -23.22 -4.91
C LYS A 234 -28.59 -23.10 -3.40
N VAL A 235 -27.54 -23.13 -2.57
CA VAL A 235 -27.68 -23.18 -1.10
C VAL A 235 -27.58 -21.79 -0.47
N VAL A 236 -26.80 -20.87 -1.04
CA VAL A 236 -26.38 -19.63 -0.35
C VAL A 236 -26.69 -18.34 -1.13
N GLY A 237 -27.29 -18.46 -2.32
CA GLY A 237 -27.51 -17.33 -3.23
C GLY A 237 -26.24 -16.90 -3.95
N THR A 238 -26.40 -16.24 -5.11
CA THR A 238 -25.29 -15.63 -5.85
C THR A 238 -24.66 -14.50 -5.01
N PRO A 239 -23.33 -14.49 -4.82
CA PRO A 239 -22.66 -13.40 -4.15
C PRO A 239 -22.96 -12.09 -4.88
N GLU A 240 -23.39 -11.05 -4.15
CA GLU A 240 -23.37 -9.70 -4.70
C GLU A 240 -21.95 -9.35 -5.15
N ALA A 241 -21.86 -8.62 -6.26
CA ALA A 241 -20.60 -8.16 -6.83
C ALA A 241 -19.73 -7.51 -5.74
N PRO A 242 -18.40 -7.74 -5.74
CA PRO A 242 -17.52 -7.12 -4.76
C PRO A 242 -17.78 -5.60 -4.72
N VAL A 243 -18.04 -5.08 -3.51
CA VAL A 243 -18.30 -3.65 -3.29
C VAL A 243 -17.22 -2.85 -4.02
N GLU A 244 -17.65 -2.02 -4.97
CA GLU A 244 -16.75 -1.19 -5.77
C GLU A 244 -16.00 -0.26 -4.82
N LEU A 245 -14.67 -0.39 -4.80
CA LEU A 245 -13.81 0.21 -3.80
C LEU A 245 -13.83 1.74 -3.93
N LYS A 246 -13.87 2.44 -2.80
CA LYS A 246 -13.56 3.88 -2.79
C LYS A 246 -12.08 4.08 -3.14
N GLN A 247 -11.80 4.32 -4.41
CA GLN A 247 -10.51 4.81 -4.88
C GLN A 247 -10.18 6.13 -4.15
N ARG A 248 -8.93 6.29 -3.71
CA ARG A 248 -8.46 7.42 -2.89
C ARG A 248 -7.52 8.32 -3.68
N ILE A 249 -7.44 9.60 -3.34
CA ILE A 249 -6.50 10.53 -4.00
C ILE A 249 -5.06 10.17 -3.60
N ALA A 250 -4.83 9.91 -2.31
CA ALA A 250 -3.64 9.27 -1.78
C ALA A 250 -3.92 7.76 -1.56
N PRO A 251 -3.47 6.85 -2.44
CA PRO A 251 -3.89 5.45 -2.41
C PRO A 251 -3.46 4.71 -1.14
N SER A 252 -2.31 5.07 -0.58
CA SER A 252 -1.80 4.54 0.69
C SER A 252 -0.72 5.47 1.24
N ALA A 253 -0.49 5.41 2.56
CA ALA A 253 0.63 6.10 3.19
C ALA A 253 1.23 5.24 4.32
N PHE A 254 2.55 5.04 4.28
CA PHE A 254 3.31 4.65 5.46
C PHE A 254 3.70 5.90 6.24
N SER A 255 3.22 5.99 7.47
CA SER A 255 3.51 7.14 8.35
C SER A 255 4.12 6.70 9.67
N THR A 256 5.25 7.31 10.05
CA THR A 256 5.82 7.15 11.40
C THR A 256 5.19 8.12 12.41
N LEU A 257 4.19 8.89 11.96
CA LEU A 257 3.40 9.83 12.73
C LEU A 257 1.95 9.36 12.79
N ARG A 258 1.35 9.31 13.99
CA ARG A 258 0.00 8.75 14.19
C ARG A 258 -1.14 9.69 13.76
N ASN A 259 -0.79 10.91 13.41
CA ASN A 259 -1.64 12.08 13.22
C ASN A 259 -1.64 12.57 11.77
N ILE A 260 -0.99 11.82 10.88
CA ILE A 260 -0.95 12.06 9.44
C ILE A 260 -1.11 10.70 8.75
N SER A 261 -2.21 10.51 8.05
CA SER A 261 -2.53 9.33 7.25
C SER A 261 -2.95 9.70 5.83
N ALA A 262 -3.07 8.72 4.94
CA ALA A 262 -3.58 8.93 3.58
C ALA A 262 -5.00 9.53 3.60
N THR A 263 -5.88 9.03 4.47
CA THR A 263 -7.24 9.56 4.65
C THR A 263 -7.23 11.01 5.10
N ASP A 264 -6.35 11.38 6.04
CA ASP A 264 -6.31 12.77 6.51
C ASP A 264 -5.87 13.74 5.38
N ILE A 265 -5.04 13.28 4.44
CA ILE A 265 -4.65 14.05 3.25
C ILE A 265 -5.83 14.13 2.26
N ASP A 266 -6.48 12.99 1.97
CA ASP A 266 -7.67 12.94 1.11
C ASP A 266 -8.76 13.90 1.61
N ASP A 267 -9.05 13.88 2.91
CA ASP A 267 -10.10 14.68 3.52
C ASP A 267 -9.84 16.18 3.34
N VAL A 268 -8.57 16.63 3.42
CA VAL A 268 -8.20 18.02 3.12
C VAL A 268 -8.41 18.32 1.64
N LEU A 269 -7.89 17.47 0.75
CA LEU A 269 -7.96 17.70 -0.69
C LEU A 269 -9.42 17.76 -1.18
N GLN A 270 -10.32 16.95 -0.61
CA GLN A 270 -11.75 16.98 -0.92
C GLN A 270 -12.46 18.28 -0.48
N GLN A 271 -11.87 19.08 0.40
CA GLN A 271 -12.41 20.40 0.77
C GLN A 271 -11.90 21.54 -0.14
N LEU A 272 -11.06 21.25 -1.14
CA LEU A 272 -10.58 22.27 -2.08
C LEU A 272 -11.74 22.77 -2.96
N PRO A 273 -12.04 24.09 -2.95
CA PRO A 273 -13.17 24.62 -3.67
C PRO A 273 -12.96 24.53 -5.19
N GLY A 274 -13.87 23.85 -5.91
CA GLY A 274 -13.86 23.77 -7.37
C GLY A 274 -12.79 22.83 -7.95
N ALA A 275 -12.20 21.96 -7.13
CA ALA A 275 -11.14 21.04 -7.54
C ALA A 275 -11.67 19.64 -7.95
N GLU A 276 -12.97 19.41 -7.99
CA GLU A 276 -13.58 18.07 -8.14
C GLU A 276 -13.07 17.33 -9.38
N GLN A 277 -13.01 18.00 -10.53
CA GLN A 277 -12.52 17.41 -11.78
C GLN A 277 -11.01 17.13 -11.72
N SER A 278 -10.23 18.07 -11.19
CA SER A 278 -8.78 17.90 -11.03
C SER A 278 -8.47 16.74 -10.09
N LEU A 279 -9.22 16.60 -9.00
CA LEU A 279 -9.06 15.53 -8.02
C LEU A 279 -9.41 14.16 -8.58
N GLU A 280 -10.43 14.03 -9.42
CA GLU A 280 -10.72 12.76 -10.10
C GLU A 280 -9.58 12.36 -11.05
N LYS A 281 -9.00 13.31 -11.79
CA LYS A 281 -7.81 13.04 -12.63
C LYS A 281 -6.60 12.62 -11.79
N VAL A 282 -6.35 13.31 -10.67
CA VAL A 282 -5.27 12.97 -9.73
C VAL A 282 -5.48 11.57 -9.16
N LYS A 283 -6.70 11.27 -8.70
CA LYS A 283 -7.09 9.95 -8.17
C LYS A 283 -6.92 8.86 -9.21
N ALA A 284 -7.31 9.08 -10.47
CA ALA A 284 -7.07 8.12 -11.54
C ALA A 284 -5.57 7.84 -11.71
N PHE A 285 -4.74 8.88 -11.74
CA PHE A 285 -3.29 8.76 -11.86
C PHE A 285 -2.67 7.99 -10.68
N THR A 286 -2.97 8.38 -9.44
CA THR A 286 -2.32 7.78 -8.27
C THR A 286 -2.70 6.30 -8.10
N ASN A 287 -3.96 5.94 -8.36
CA ASN A 287 -4.42 4.55 -8.27
C ASN A 287 -3.88 3.69 -9.42
N GLU A 288 -3.86 4.21 -10.65
CA GLU A 288 -3.33 3.51 -11.82
C GLU A 288 -1.85 3.17 -11.59
N LYS A 289 -1.04 4.18 -11.22
CA LYS A 289 0.40 3.99 -10.95
C LYS A 289 0.71 3.33 -9.61
N GLY A 290 -0.31 3.09 -8.78
CA GLY A 290 -0.13 2.48 -7.45
C GLY A 290 0.79 3.31 -6.55
N LEU A 291 0.79 4.63 -6.72
CA LEU A 291 1.75 5.54 -6.10
C LEU A 291 1.71 5.44 -4.57
N LYS A 292 2.88 5.31 -3.95
CA LYS A 292 3.03 5.17 -2.49
C LYS A 292 3.43 6.50 -1.84
N THR A 293 3.01 6.70 -0.59
CA THR A 293 3.36 7.89 0.20
C THR A 293 4.14 7.48 1.44
N LEU A 294 5.31 8.09 1.66
CA LEU A 294 6.06 8.01 2.91
C LEU A 294 5.91 9.31 3.68
N VAL A 295 5.36 9.27 4.89
CA VAL A 295 5.36 10.42 5.81
C VAL A 295 6.24 10.09 7.01
N ILE A 296 7.47 10.57 6.99
CA ILE A 296 8.49 10.17 7.97
C ILE A 296 9.12 11.37 8.65
N ARG A 297 9.65 11.17 9.86
CA ARG A 297 10.26 12.25 10.63
C ARG A 297 11.55 12.69 9.96
N GLN A 298 11.90 13.96 10.17
CA GLN A 298 13.18 14.50 9.70
C GLN A 298 14.41 13.66 10.13
N SER A 299 14.42 13.13 11.36
CA SER A 299 15.52 12.28 11.85
C SER A 299 15.63 10.94 11.11
N GLU A 300 14.53 10.48 10.50
CA GLU A 300 14.45 9.22 9.76
C GLU A 300 14.85 9.40 8.28
N MET A 301 14.88 10.64 7.78
CA MET A 301 15.27 10.99 6.41
C MET A 301 16.78 11.22 6.23
N SER A 302 17.58 11.10 7.29
CA SER A 302 19.03 11.29 7.21
C SER A 302 19.74 9.96 7.00
N ALA A 303 20.56 9.88 5.94
CA ALA A 303 21.30 8.68 5.60
C ALA A 303 22.23 8.26 6.76
N ARG A 304 22.30 6.95 7.04
CA ARG A 304 23.12 6.34 8.11
C ARG A 304 22.76 6.78 9.54
N ASN A 305 21.64 7.49 9.74
CA ASN A 305 21.14 7.78 11.08
C ASN A 305 20.47 6.54 11.71
N LYS A 306 20.67 6.29 13.00
CA LYS A 306 20.05 5.18 13.73
C LYS A 306 18.52 5.14 13.59
N ALA A 307 17.86 6.30 13.55
CA ALA A 307 16.42 6.39 13.33
C ALA A 307 16.02 5.91 11.92
N SER A 308 16.78 6.30 10.89
CA SER A 308 16.56 5.85 9.51
C SER A 308 16.71 4.32 9.38
N LEU A 309 17.72 3.73 10.04
CA LEU A 309 17.98 2.29 10.00
C LEU A 309 16.87 1.49 10.69
N LYS A 310 16.26 2.06 11.75
CA LYS A 310 15.19 1.39 12.52
C LYS A 310 13.91 1.20 11.72
N ILE A 311 13.61 2.10 10.78
CA ILE A 311 12.41 2.01 9.94
C ILE A 311 12.69 1.33 8.59
N ARG A 312 13.94 0.96 8.30
CA ARG A 312 14.38 0.46 6.99
C ARG A 312 13.52 -0.70 6.49
N GLU A 313 13.46 -1.80 7.24
CA GLU A 313 12.70 -2.98 6.80
C GLU A 313 11.22 -2.65 6.59
N GLN A 314 10.63 -1.82 7.45
CA GLN A 314 9.23 -1.42 7.32
C GLN A 314 8.98 -0.61 6.04
N VAL A 315 9.87 0.33 5.72
CA VAL A 315 9.79 1.09 4.47
C VAL A 315 9.98 0.15 3.27
N LEU A 316 10.97 -0.74 3.31
CA LEU A 316 11.25 -1.68 2.23
C LEU A 316 10.18 -2.77 2.04
N ASP A 317 9.37 -3.03 3.06
CA ASP A 317 8.20 -3.91 2.99
C ASP A 317 6.94 -3.18 2.47
N TYR A 318 6.86 -1.87 2.69
CA TYR A 318 5.80 -1.01 2.17
C TYR A 318 5.96 -0.72 0.67
N LEU A 319 7.19 -0.40 0.27
CA LEU A 319 7.53 -0.04 -1.09
C LEU A 319 7.56 -1.29 -1.99
N ASP A 320 7.41 -1.04 -3.29
CA ASP A 320 7.49 -2.08 -4.31
C ASP A 320 8.90 -2.73 -4.32
N GLU A 321 8.97 -4.02 -4.69
CA GLU A 321 10.22 -4.80 -4.56
C GLU A 321 11.37 -4.26 -5.44
N ASP A 322 11.04 -3.68 -6.59
CA ASP A 322 12.00 -2.98 -7.45
C ASP A 322 12.67 -1.80 -6.74
N GLN A 323 12.01 -1.20 -5.74
CA GLN A 323 12.57 -0.14 -4.91
C GLN A 323 13.57 -0.69 -3.89
N ARG A 324 13.54 -1.98 -3.54
CA ARG A 324 14.46 -2.54 -2.53
C ARG A 324 15.93 -2.40 -2.91
N ARG A 325 16.25 -2.35 -4.21
CA ARG A 325 17.63 -2.13 -4.70
C ARG A 325 18.24 -0.81 -4.21
N PHE A 326 17.42 0.19 -3.92
CA PHE A 326 17.89 1.50 -3.43
C PHE A 326 18.10 1.54 -1.90
N GLY A 327 17.59 0.55 -1.17
CA GLY A 327 17.76 0.44 0.28
C GLY A 327 17.29 1.71 1.01
N SER A 328 18.16 2.32 1.81
CA SER A 328 17.83 3.56 2.52
C SER A 328 17.73 4.80 1.62
N HIS A 329 18.25 4.77 0.39
CA HIS A 329 18.16 5.93 -0.52
C HIS A 329 16.71 6.23 -0.94
N ASN A 330 15.81 5.24 -0.82
CA ASN A 330 14.37 5.44 -1.04
C ASN A 330 13.76 6.56 -0.20
N TYR A 331 14.30 6.79 1.01
CA TYR A 331 13.70 7.70 1.97
C TYR A 331 14.73 8.56 2.72
N THR A 332 15.98 8.55 2.28
CA THR A 332 17.03 9.41 2.84
C THR A 332 17.62 10.36 1.82
N ILE A 333 17.94 11.58 2.27
CA ILE A 333 18.49 12.64 1.44
C ILE A 333 19.55 13.43 2.22
N ARG A 334 20.49 14.06 1.50
CA ARG A 334 21.42 15.03 2.11
C ARG A 334 20.69 16.36 2.34
N GLY A 335 21.08 17.09 3.38
CA GLY A 335 20.53 18.43 3.62
C GLY A 335 19.07 18.46 4.10
N VAL A 336 18.61 17.42 4.81
CA VAL A 336 17.20 17.24 5.26
C VAL A 336 16.57 18.48 5.92
N GLN A 337 17.38 19.31 6.59
CA GLN A 337 16.91 20.54 7.25
C GLN A 337 16.23 21.52 6.26
N ARG A 338 16.65 21.52 4.99
CA ARG A 338 16.19 22.45 3.94
C ARG A 338 15.09 21.88 3.05
N VAL A 339 14.70 20.63 3.27
CA VAL A 339 13.84 19.87 2.37
C VAL A 339 12.51 19.58 3.06
N GLY A 340 11.39 19.91 2.41
CA GLY A 340 10.03 19.62 2.90
C GLY A 340 9.57 18.21 2.53
N GLY A 341 9.93 17.76 1.34
CA GLY A 341 9.68 16.43 0.81
C GLY A 341 10.65 16.17 -0.34
N PHE A 342 10.62 14.97 -0.91
CA PHE A 342 11.31 14.70 -2.15
C PHE A 342 10.73 13.48 -2.86
N THR A 343 10.97 13.41 -4.16
CA THR A 343 10.78 12.22 -4.97
C THR A 343 11.86 12.10 -6.06
N ASN A 344 11.84 11.03 -6.84
CA ASN A 344 12.77 10.81 -7.95
C ASN A 344 12.08 10.07 -9.09
N ALA A 345 12.52 10.30 -10.34
CA ALA A 345 12.02 9.57 -11.51
C ALA A 345 12.21 8.04 -11.41
N SER A 346 13.15 7.56 -10.59
CA SER A 346 13.37 6.12 -10.35
C SER A 346 12.41 5.52 -9.31
N TYR A 347 11.68 6.37 -8.57
CA TYR A 347 10.82 5.99 -7.45
C TYR A 347 9.36 5.88 -7.88
N ASN A 348 8.62 4.94 -7.27
CA ASN A 348 7.16 4.86 -7.35
C ASN A 348 6.47 5.42 -6.11
N HIS A 349 7.12 6.37 -5.46
CA HIS A 349 6.69 6.92 -4.19
C HIS A 349 7.17 8.35 -4.00
N ILE A 350 6.49 9.04 -3.10
CA ILE A 350 6.86 10.37 -2.65
C ILE A 350 7.18 10.34 -1.16
N VAL A 351 8.10 11.19 -0.73
CA VAL A 351 8.53 11.32 0.66
C VAL A 351 8.14 12.70 1.17
N VAL A 352 7.39 12.75 2.26
CA VAL A 352 6.98 13.98 2.93
C VAL A 352 7.60 14.00 4.33
N LYS A 353 8.26 15.11 4.68
CA LYS A 353 8.82 15.33 6.01
C LYS A 353 7.69 15.61 7.00
N GLY A 354 7.35 14.61 7.80
CA GLY A 354 6.35 14.73 8.85
C GLY A 354 6.86 15.54 10.05
N ASN A 355 6.01 16.44 10.53
CA ASN A 355 6.24 17.24 11.73
C ASN A 355 5.35 16.71 12.87
N SER A 356 5.93 16.44 14.04
CA SER A 356 5.18 15.90 15.18
C SER A 356 4.12 16.84 15.74
N LYS A 357 4.21 18.14 15.44
CA LYS A 357 3.23 19.14 15.85
C LYS A 357 2.00 19.19 14.93
N VAL A 358 2.12 18.71 13.69
CA VAL A 358 1.04 18.74 12.70
C VAL A 358 -0.02 17.70 13.05
N ASN A 359 -1.28 18.07 13.16
CA ASN A 359 -2.35 17.11 13.45
C ASN A 359 -3.48 17.21 12.43
N LEU A 360 -3.23 16.66 11.24
CA LEU A 360 -4.23 16.65 10.17
C LEU A 360 -5.51 15.97 10.64
N LYS A 361 -5.44 14.88 11.41
CA LYS A 361 -6.64 14.19 11.91
C LYS A 361 -7.61 15.11 12.66
N LYS A 362 -7.11 16.02 13.51
CA LYS A 362 -7.95 16.93 14.33
C LYS A 362 -8.19 18.29 13.71
N ALA A 363 -7.31 18.76 12.84
CA ALA A 363 -7.41 20.09 12.26
C ALA A 363 -8.67 20.25 11.40
N ASP A 364 -9.15 21.48 11.27
CA ASP A 364 -10.26 21.79 10.39
C ASP A 364 -9.80 21.70 8.93
N LYS A 365 -10.42 20.78 8.18
CA LYS A 365 -10.02 20.44 6.81
C LYS A 365 -10.34 21.58 5.84
N GLN A 366 -11.45 22.28 6.06
CA GLN A 366 -11.86 23.40 5.23
C GLN A 366 -10.93 24.59 5.42
N VAL A 367 -10.50 24.86 6.66
CA VAL A 367 -9.51 25.92 6.93
C VAL A 367 -8.20 25.64 6.20
N ILE A 368 -7.69 24.41 6.27
CA ILE A 368 -6.46 24.03 5.56
C ILE A 368 -6.64 24.19 4.04
N ALA A 369 -7.75 23.73 3.47
CA ALA A 369 -8.03 23.87 2.04
C ALA A 369 -8.11 25.34 1.59
N ASN A 370 -8.69 26.20 2.42
CA ASN A 370 -8.74 27.64 2.16
C ASN A 370 -7.33 28.26 2.19
N GLU A 371 -6.47 27.87 3.13
CA GLU A 371 -5.06 28.34 3.18
C GLU A 371 -4.28 27.94 1.91
N LEU A 372 -4.49 26.72 1.40
CA LEU A 372 -3.88 26.26 0.15
C LEU A 372 -4.34 27.09 -1.05
N THR A 373 -5.64 27.40 -1.10
CA THR A 373 -6.24 28.25 -2.14
C THR A 373 -5.68 29.67 -2.10
N GLN A 374 -5.59 30.25 -0.90
CA GLN A 374 -5.04 31.59 -0.65
C GLN A 374 -3.55 31.70 -0.98
N ALA A 375 -2.78 30.62 -0.82
CA ALA A 375 -1.37 30.60 -1.22
C ALA A 375 -1.22 30.85 -2.73
N VAL A 376 -2.11 30.30 -3.56
CA VAL A 376 -2.14 30.55 -5.01
C VAL A 376 -2.56 31.99 -5.29
N ASP A 377 -3.63 32.48 -4.67
CA ASP A 377 -4.11 33.86 -4.86
C ASP A 377 -3.00 34.87 -4.55
N LYS A 378 -2.30 34.68 -3.43
CA LYS A 378 -1.16 35.51 -3.04
C LYS A 378 -0.01 35.46 -4.05
N ALA A 379 0.28 34.27 -4.60
CA ALA A 379 1.32 34.13 -5.61
C ALA A 379 0.96 34.84 -6.93
N VAL A 380 -0.30 34.74 -7.37
CA VAL A 380 -0.81 35.45 -8.55
C VAL A 380 -0.76 36.97 -8.34
N LEU A 381 -1.26 37.46 -7.20
CA LEU A 381 -1.25 38.89 -6.86
C LEU A 381 0.18 39.46 -6.79
N ALA A 382 1.13 38.73 -6.21
CA ALA A 382 2.53 39.15 -6.14
C ALA A 382 3.21 39.28 -7.51
N ASN A 383 2.72 38.56 -8.54
CA ASN A 383 3.18 38.73 -9.92
C ASN A 383 2.54 39.93 -10.60
N GLN A 384 1.34 40.35 -10.20
CA GLN A 384 0.66 41.54 -10.73
C GLN A 384 1.25 42.84 -10.19
N SER A 385 1.78 42.83 -8.97
CA SER A 385 2.37 44.00 -8.29
C SER A 385 3.89 44.15 -8.47
N ASP A 386 4.51 43.34 -9.32
CA ASP A 386 5.97 43.29 -9.58
C ASP A 386 6.84 43.06 -8.33
N SER A 387 6.25 42.66 -7.19
CA SER A 387 7.00 42.46 -5.93
C SER A 387 7.73 41.11 -5.89
N LYS A 388 7.34 40.12 -6.72
CA LYS A 388 7.95 38.77 -6.81
C LYS A 388 8.33 38.17 -5.45
N ASP A 389 7.59 38.43 -4.38
CA ASP A 389 8.03 38.08 -3.01
C ASP A 389 7.69 36.65 -2.58
N THR A 390 6.85 35.94 -3.34
CA THR A 390 6.44 34.58 -2.98
C THR A 390 7.53 33.57 -3.37
N TRP A 391 8.17 32.96 -2.36
CA TRP A 391 9.20 31.96 -2.55
C TRP A 391 8.67 30.67 -3.20
N ALA A 392 7.71 29.98 -2.57
CA ALA A 392 7.03 28.79 -3.10
C ALA A 392 5.63 28.63 -2.50
N LEU A 393 4.74 27.89 -3.14
CA LEU A 393 3.37 27.66 -2.63
C LEU A 393 3.34 26.84 -1.34
N ALA A 394 4.35 25.99 -1.14
CA ALA A 394 4.45 25.13 0.03
C ALA A 394 4.83 25.85 1.34
N PHE A 395 4.96 27.18 1.34
CA PHE A 395 5.37 27.96 2.52
C PHE A 395 4.44 29.14 2.79
N GLY A 396 4.23 29.46 4.08
CA GLY A 396 3.53 30.66 4.52
C GLY A 396 2.12 30.44 5.09
N GLY A 397 1.62 29.20 5.09
CA GLY A 397 0.40 28.78 5.80
C GLY A 397 0.68 28.07 7.13
N SER A 398 -0.35 27.41 7.67
CA SER A 398 -0.20 26.49 8.81
C SER A 398 0.73 25.32 8.48
N LYS A 399 1.30 24.66 9.49
CA LYS A 399 2.16 23.49 9.27
C LYS A 399 1.39 22.31 8.66
N GLU A 400 0.09 22.24 8.94
CA GLU A 400 -0.86 21.35 8.30
C GLU A 400 -0.95 21.62 6.79
N ALA A 401 -1.20 22.87 6.39
CA ALA A 401 -1.24 23.26 4.98
C ALA A 401 0.10 23.03 4.29
N GLU A 402 1.23 23.41 4.90
CA GLU A 402 2.56 23.12 4.36
C GLU A 402 2.78 21.62 4.10
N THR A 403 2.29 20.74 4.98
CA THR A 403 2.43 19.28 4.82
C THR A 403 1.67 18.77 3.60
N VAL A 404 0.43 19.24 3.40
CA VAL A 404 -0.38 18.86 2.24
C VAL A 404 0.16 19.50 0.96
N ALA A 405 0.63 20.75 1.03
CA ALA A 405 1.25 21.45 -0.09
C ALA A 405 2.50 20.73 -0.60
N VAL A 406 3.38 20.32 0.30
CA VAL A 406 4.55 19.49 -0.05
C VAL A 406 4.12 18.18 -0.70
N TRP A 407 3.09 17.50 -0.17
CA TRP A 407 2.61 16.24 -0.77
C TRP A 407 2.18 16.42 -2.23
N VAL A 408 1.40 17.48 -2.53
CA VAL A 408 0.96 17.79 -3.90
C VAL A 408 2.13 18.23 -4.78
N HIS A 409 3.09 18.98 -4.23
CA HIS A 409 4.29 19.40 -4.95
C HIS A 409 5.11 18.17 -5.41
N GLU A 410 5.39 17.22 -4.49
CA GLU A 410 6.10 15.98 -4.84
C GLU A 410 5.30 15.11 -5.81
N LEU A 411 3.97 15.11 -5.70
CA LEU A 411 3.10 14.44 -6.66
C LEU A 411 3.21 15.07 -8.05
N GLY A 412 3.32 16.39 -8.15
CA GLY A 412 3.51 17.10 -9.41
C GLY A 412 4.79 16.67 -10.14
N HIS A 413 5.88 16.40 -9.42
CA HIS A 413 7.07 15.79 -10.01
C HIS A 413 6.78 14.38 -10.57
N GLN A 414 6.05 13.53 -9.83
CA GLN A 414 5.70 12.19 -10.32
C GLN A 414 4.84 12.24 -11.57
N VAL A 415 3.82 13.12 -11.61
CA VAL A 415 3.00 13.36 -12.80
C VAL A 415 3.90 13.76 -13.97
N HIS A 416 4.82 14.69 -13.75
CA HIS A 416 5.75 15.15 -14.78
C HIS A 416 6.66 14.03 -15.29
N TYR A 417 7.22 13.19 -14.41
CA TYR A 417 8.06 12.06 -14.82
C TYR A 417 7.30 11.03 -15.65
N TRP A 418 6.08 10.68 -15.23
CA TRP A 418 5.23 9.73 -15.97
C TRP A 418 4.70 10.29 -17.28
N ALA A 419 4.54 11.61 -17.39
CA ALA A 419 4.18 12.29 -18.64
C ALA A 419 5.36 12.45 -19.62
N GLY A 420 6.56 11.98 -19.25
CA GLY A 420 7.74 12.01 -20.12
C GLY A 420 8.71 13.18 -19.87
N ALA A 421 8.56 13.89 -18.75
CA ALA A 421 9.44 14.97 -18.30
C ALA A 421 9.66 16.10 -19.32
N SER A 422 8.57 16.49 -20.01
CA SER A 422 8.55 17.54 -21.03
C SER A 422 9.02 18.90 -20.52
N SER A 423 9.46 19.77 -21.43
CA SER A 423 9.71 21.18 -21.09
C SER A 423 8.42 21.91 -20.70
N ALA A 424 8.57 23.05 -20.03
CA ALA A 424 7.46 23.96 -19.80
C ALA A 424 6.89 24.47 -21.15
N PRO A 425 5.61 24.88 -21.21
CA PRO A 425 5.02 25.49 -22.39
C PRO A 425 5.82 26.69 -22.91
N ASN A 426 5.77 26.93 -24.22
CA ASN A 426 6.38 28.12 -24.80
C ASN A 426 5.71 29.38 -24.23
N GLY A 427 6.51 30.32 -23.71
CA GLY A 427 5.98 31.53 -23.07
C GLY A 427 5.45 31.32 -21.65
N ALA A 428 5.74 30.18 -21.02
CA ALA A 428 5.33 29.88 -19.65
C ALA A 428 5.68 31.01 -18.67
N LYS A 429 4.67 31.43 -17.89
CA LYS A 429 4.87 32.36 -16.77
C LYS A 429 5.29 31.60 -15.53
N TYR A 430 6.06 32.23 -14.64
CA TYR A 430 6.56 31.61 -13.42
C TYR A 430 5.81 32.12 -12.19
N LEU A 431 4.96 31.28 -11.60
CA LEU A 431 4.12 31.67 -10.47
C LEU A 431 4.91 32.03 -9.20
N THR A 432 6.00 31.30 -8.90
CA THR A 432 6.82 31.51 -7.69
C THR A 432 8.30 31.62 -8.02
N ARG A 433 9.14 32.17 -7.12
CA ARG A 433 10.60 32.16 -7.32
C ARG A 433 11.12 30.73 -7.44
N TYR A 434 10.58 29.81 -6.65
CA TYR A 434 10.98 28.41 -6.67
C TYR A 434 10.68 27.75 -8.02
N SER A 435 9.56 28.08 -8.65
CA SER A 435 9.21 27.59 -9.99
C SER A 435 10.21 28.00 -11.09
N GLN A 436 11.03 29.03 -10.88
CA GLN A 436 12.05 29.49 -11.83
C GLN A 436 13.35 28.68 -11.75
N THR A 437 13.50 27.84 -10.72
CA THR A 437 14.77 27.15 -10.45
C THR A 437 15.16 26.21 -11.59
N ASN A 438 14.22 25.41 -12.07
CA ASN A 438 14.40 24.50 -13.20
C ASN A 438 13.04 23.98 -13.71
N LYS A 439 13.05 23.22 -14.82
CA LYS A 439 11.83 22.67 -15.42
C LYS A 439 11.01 21.77 -14.48
N TYR A 440 11.64 21.07 -13.54
CA TYR A 440 10.93 20.16 -12.63
C TYR A 440 10.19 20.94 -11.55
N GLU A 441 10.84 21.94 -10.94
CA GLU A 441 10.21 22.83 -9.96
C GLU A 441 9.09 23.65 -10.59
N TYR A 442 9.26 24.08 -11.85
CA TYR A 442 8.18 24.69 -12.63
C TYR A 442 6.93 23.81 -12.63
N HIS A 443 7.08 22.54 -13.02
CA HIS A 443 5.94 21.62 -13.12
C HIS A 443 5.33 21.30 -11.75
N ALA A 444 6.14 21.08 -10.71
CA ALA A 444 5.62 20.77 -9.38
C ALA A 444 4.87 21.94 -8.74
N GLU A 445 5.40 23.17 -8.84
CA GLU A 445 4.73 24.36 -8.32
C GLU A 445 3.44 24.67 -9.08
N HIS A 446 3.47 24.64 -10.42
CA HIS A 446 2.26 24.97 -11.20
C HIS A 446 1.22 23.85 -11.17
N PHE A 447 1.62 22.59 -11.02
CA PHE A 447 0.67 21.50 -10.76
C PHE A 447 -0.04 21.71 -9.42
N SER A 448 0.69 22.16 -8.39
CA SER A 448 0.11 22.51 -7.11
C SER A 448 -0.89 23.66 -7.24
N ALA A 449 -0.55 24.70 -8.02
CA ALA A 449 -1.48 25.79 -8.32
C ALA A 449 -2.74 25.33 -9.06
N TRP A 450 -2.55 24.47 -10.07
CA TRP A 450 -3.62 23.88 -10.88
C TRP A 450 -4.60 23.07 -10.01
N LEU A 451 -4.10 22.40 -8.97
CA LEU A 451 -4.94 21.64 -8.06
C LEU A 451 -5.60 22.52 -6.98
N PHE A 452 -4.86 23.45 -6.38
CA PHE A 452 -5.35 24.25 -5.24
C PHE A 452 -6.31 25.36 -5.64
N ASN A 453 -6.07 26.02 -6.78
CA ASN A 453 -6.93 27.09 -7.27
C ASN A 453 -6.80 27.23 -8.78
N ARG A 454 -7.43 26.28 -9.50
CA ARG A 454 -7.41 26.24 -10.97
C ARG A 454 -7.93 27.53 -11.59
N LYS A 455 -8.91 28.19 -10.95
CA LYS A 455 -9.50 29.44 -11.44
C LYS A 455 -8.49 30.58 -11.41
N ALA A 456 -7.81 30.80 -10.29
CA ALA A 456 -6.77 31.82 -10.19
C ALA A 456 -5.60 31.54 -11.15
N LEU A 457 -5.23 30.27 -11.32
CA LEU A 457 -4.21 29.90 -12.31
C LEU A 457 -4.67 30.19 -13.75
N LEU A 458 -5.93 29.94 -14.09
CA LEU A 458 -6.50 30.24 -15.40
C LEU A 458 -6.45 31.73 -15.71
N GLU A 459 -6.73 32.59 -14.74
CA GLU A 459 -6.63 34.05 -14.89
C GLU A 459 -5.17 34.51 -15.05
N PHE A 460 -4.22 33.81 -14.40
CA PHE A 460 -2.79 34.11 -14.48
C PHE A 460 -2.13 33.64 -15.78
N ASP A 461 -2.31 32.36 -16.14
CA ASP A 461 -1.70 31.69 -17.29
C ASP A 461 -2.64 30.58 -17.84
N PRO A 462 -3.49 30.91 -18.85
CA PRO A 462 -4.40 29.95 -19.45
C PRO A 462 -3.71 28.75 -20.11
N GLU A 463 -2.53 28.97 -20.72
CA GLU A 463 -1.78 27.92 -21.38
C GLU A 463 -1.20 26.93 -20.36
N ALA A 464 -0.82 27.40 -19.17
CA ALA A 464 -0.44 26.51 -18.07
C ALA A 464 -1.60 25.57 -17.68
N VAL A 465 -2.83 26.08 -17.53
CA VAL A 465 -3.98 25.23 -17.17
C VAL A 465 -4.21 24.14 -18.22
N LYS A 466 -4.23 24.50 -19.50
CA LYS A 466 -4.35 23.54 -20.60
C LYS A 466 -3.24 22.49 -20.57
N HIS A 467 -2.00 22.93 -20.36
CA HIS A 467 -0.84 22.03 -20.25
C HIS A 467 -1.02 21.01 -19.12
N PHE A 468 -1.44 21.42 -17.93
CA PHE A 468 -1.61 20.49 -16.79
C PHE A 468 -2.81 19.54 -16.96
N ASP A 469 -3.89 19.98 -17.62
CA ASP A 469 -5.00 19.10 -17.98
C ASP A 469 -4.57 17.97 -18.92
N GLU A 470 -3.69 18.26 -19.89
CA GLU A 470 -3.10 17.26 -20.78
C GLU A 470 -1.98 16.43 -20.11
N LEU A 471 -1.19 17.06 -19.24
CA LEU A 471 -0.04 16.44 -18.59
C LEU A 471 -0.47 15.27 -17.70
N ILE A 472 -1.53 15.46 -16.91
CA ILE A 472 -2.04 14.40 -16.03
C ILE A 472 -2.62 13.23 -16.83
N GLU A 473 -3.28 13.48 -17.96
CA GLU A 473 -3.79 12.43 -18.85
C GLU A 473 -2.65 11.63 -19.50
N LYS A 474 -1.61 12.33 -19.98
CA LYS A 474 -0.37 11.69 -20.46
C LYS A 474 0.29 10.86 -19.37
N ALA A 475 0.32 11.35 -18.13
CA ALA A 475 0.88 10.63 -16.99
C ALA A 475 0.10 9.35 -16.67
N VAL A 476 -1.24 9.37 -16.73
CA VAL A 476 -2.08 8.17 -16.57
C VAL A 476 -1.75 7.14 -17.65
N GLN A 477 -1.57 7.55 -18.90
CA GLN A 477 -1.26 6.65 -20.02
C GLN A 477 0.22 6.25 -20.12
N GLY A 478 1.10 6.94 -19.40
CA GLY A 478 2.55 6.74 -19.43
C GLY A 478 2.96 5.32 -19.01
N LYS A 479 3.82 4.68 -19.81
CA LYS A 479 4.32 3.33 -19.55
C LYS A 479 5.62 3.30 -18.73
N GLU A 480 6.39 4.39 -18.77
CA GLU A 480 7.68 4.51 -18.10
C GLU A 480 7.87 5.95 -17.60
N ARG A 481 8.66 6.10 -16.53
CA ARG A 481 9.07 7.41 -16.01
C ARG A 481 10.31 7.90 -16.75
N ARG A 482 10.36 9.19 -17.08
CA ARG A 482 11.51 9.86 -17.69
C ARG A 482 12.05 10.98 -16.82
N ARG A 483 13.28 11.41 -17.11
CA ARG A 483 13.99 12.50 -16.42
C ARG A 483 14.35 13.57 -17.43
#